data_AF-A0AAD7XRQ8-F1
#
_entry.id   AF-A0AAD7XRQ8-F1
#
_cell.length_a   1.000
_cell.length_b   1.000
_cell.length_c   1.000
_cell.angle_alpha   90.00
_cell.angle_beta   90.00
_cell.angle_gamma   90.00
#
_symmetry.space_group_name_H-M   'P 1'
#
loop_
_entity.id
_entity.type
_entity.pdbx_description
1 polymer ?
#
loop_
_entity_poly.entity_id
_entity_poly.type
_entity_poly.pdbx_seq_one_letter_code
_entity_poly.pdbx_strand_id
1 'polypeptide(L)'
;MKSERQLMQMNEEQLRNKRNRAAKFPELERELSKFVDYMEANNKPVSRSSLVLQAFAIARKQGIEVDGEKPEITFSDGWLTKFERRFGYQARLMHGEAGSVDLSHHTIQEVITDIKKEIANYDIADIYTIDETGLFYKQAPIHTMSN
;
A
#
# COMPACT_ATOMS: atom_id res chain seq x y z
N MET A 1 4.71 -39.55 8.04
CA MET A 1 6.05 -38.92 8.24
C MET A 1 6.92 -39.36 7.07
N LYS A 2 7.55 -38.44 6.32
CA LYS A 2 8.44 -38.82 5.20
C LYS A 2 9.74 -39.40 5.76
N SER A 3 10.28 -40.46 5.14
CA SER A 3 11.47 -41.17 5.64
C SER A 3 12.76 -40.37 5.41
N GLU A 4 13.80 -40.60 6.21
CA GLU A 4 15.09 -39.89 6.14
C GLU A 4 15.73 -39.93 4.74
N ARG A 5 15.54 -41.03 4.02
CA ARG A 5 16.03 -41.20 2.63
C ARG A 5 15.37 -40.22 1.65
N GLN A 6 14.14 -39.80 1.91
CA GLN A 6 13.42 -38.80 1.09
C GLN A 6 13.85 -37.37 1.41
N LEU A 7 14.44 -37.13 2.59
CA LEU A 7 14.93 -35.80 2.98
C LEU A 7 16.30 -35.50 2.38
N MET A 8 17.15 -36.51 2.25
CA MET A 8 18.50 -36.39 1.68
C MET A 8 18.53 -36.19 0.15
N GLN A 9 17.41 -36.38 -0.54
CA GLN A 9 17.31 -36.21 -2.00
C GLN A 9 16.68 -34.86 -2.41
N MET A 10 16.32 -34.00 -1.45
CA MET A 10 15.74 -32.69 -1.74
C MET A 10 16.83 -31.62 -1.82
N ASN A 11 16.81 -30.80 -2.87
CA ASN A 11 17.69 -29.64 -3.01
C ASN A 11 17.47 -28.64 -1.84
N GLU A 12 18.49 -27.85 -1.46
CA GLU A 12 18.40 -26.83 -0.40
C GLU A 12 17.22 -25.87 -0.61
N GLU A 13 16.93 -25.54 -1.86
CA GLU A 13 15.80 -24.71 -2.27
C GLU A 13 14.43 -25.39 -1.99
N GLN A 14 14.36 -26.70 -2.16
CA GLN A 14 13.18 -27.52 -1.84
C GLN A 14 13.00 -27.71 -0.32
N LEU A 15 14.10 -27.75 0.44
CA LEU A 15 14.10 -27.74 1.90
C LEU A 15 13.62 -26.39 2.44
N ARG A 16 14.01 -25.28 1.80
CA ARG A 16 13.57 -23.91 2.14
C ARG A 16 12.08 -23.69 1.83
N ASN A 17 11.57 -24.32 0.76
CA ASN A 17 10.17 -24.25 0.33
C ASN A 17 9.16 -25.01 1.19
N LYS A 18 9.59 -25.81 2.19
CA LYS A 18 8.66 -26.48 3.12
C LYS A 18 7.77 -25.53 3.93
N ARG A 19 8.08 -24.23 3.96
CA ARG A 19 7.39 -23.23 4.80
C ARG A 19 6.39 -22.35 4.05
N ASN A 20 6.31 -22.43 2.72
CA ASN A 20 5.29 -21.71 1.95
C ASN A 20 4.03 -22.56 1.83
N ARG A 21 3.20 -22.56 2.89
CA ARG A 21 1.85 -23.11 2.81
C ARG A 21 1.06 -22.33 1.76
N ALA A 22 0.39 -23.06 0.88
CA ALA A 22 -0.56 -22.50 -0.07
C ALA A 22 -1.64 -21.67 0.65
N ALA A 23 -2.14 -20.64 -0.04
CA ALA A 23 -3.27 -19.85 0.42
C ALA A 23 -4.49 -20.75 0.66
N LYS A 24 -5.26 -20.47 1.71
CA LYS A 24 -6.53 -21.17 1.97
C LYS A 24 -7.55 -20.86 0.86
N PHE A 25 -7.53 -19.63 0.35
CA PHE A 25 -8.38 -19.15 -0.72
C PHE A 25 -7.52 -18.51 -1.82
N PRO A 26 -6.88 -19.32 -2.70
CA PRO A 26 -5.95 -18.82 -3.71
C PRO A 26 -6.64 -17.93 -4.76
N GLU A 27 -7.90 -18.23 -5.07
CA GLU A 27 -8.73 -17.44 -5.99
C GLU A 27 -8.98 -16.02 -5.49
N LEU A 28 -9.30 -15.88 -4.19
CA LEU A 28 -9.45 -14.59 -3.53
C LEU A 28 -8.15 -13.78 -3.58
N GLU A 29 -7.03 -14.41 -3.23
CA GLU A 29 -5.73 -13.72 -3.23
C GLU A 29 -5.32 -13.30 -4.65
N ARG A 30 -5.64 -14.09 -5.68
CA ARG A 30 -5.38 -13.74 -7.07
C ARG A 30 -6.19 -12.53 -7.53
N GLU A 31 -7.48 -12.47 -7.18
CA GLU A 31 -8.30 -11.28 -7.48
C GLU A 31 -7.82 -10.05 -6.69
N LEU A 32 -7.38 -10.23 -5.44
CA LEU A 32 -6.80 -9.15 -4.66
C LEU A 32 -5.49 -8.64 -5.27
N SER A 33 -4.66 -9.52 -5.82
CA SER A 33 -3.45 -9.13 -6.57
C SER A 33 -3.77 -8.25 -7.76
N LYS A 34 -4.77 -8.62 -8.59
CA LYS A 34 -5.19 -7.80 -9.74
C LYS A 34 -5.63 -6.39 -9.33
N PHE A 35 -6.23 -6.26 -8.15
CA PHE A 35 -6.57 -4.96 -7.60
C PHE A 35 -5.32 -4.14 -7.26
N VAL A 36 -4.30 -4.75 -6.66
CA VAL A 36 -3.01 -4.07 -6.40
C VAL A 36 -2.38 -3.63 -7.71
N ASP A 37 -2.29 -4.52 -8.70
CA ASP A 37 -1.74 -4.22 -10.02
C ASP A 37 -2.49 -3.06 -10.71
N TYR A 38 -3.82 -3.04 -10.61
CA TYR A 38 -4.64 -1.95 -11.13
C TYR A 38 -4.38 -0.62 -10.42
N MET A 39 -4.25 -0.62 -9.10
CA MET A 39 -3.98 0.59 -8.33
C MET A 39 -2.57 1.13 -8.63
N GLU A 40 -1.58 0.25 -8.71
CA GLU A 40 -0.21 0.59 -9.09
C GLU A 40 -0.13 1.18 -10.50
N ALA A 41 -0.80 0.57 -11.49
CA ALA A 41 -0.88 1.09 -12.85
C ALA A 41 -1.53 2.49 -12.96
N ASN A 42 -2.33 2.88 -11.96
CA ASN A 42 -2.97 4.19 -11.88
C ASN A 42 -2.25 5.16 -10.92
N ASN A 43 -1.03 4.82 -10.47
CA ASN A 43 -0.27 5.59 -9.46
C ASN A 43 -1.07 5.86 -8.18
N LYS A 44 -1.98 4.96 -7.82
CA LYS A 44 -2.80 5.07 -6.61
C LYS A 44 -2.19 4.24 -5.49
N PRO A 45 -2.00 4.82 -4.30
CA PRO A 45 -1.42 4.08 -3.20
C PRO A 45 -2.37 3.05 -2.62
N VAL A 46 -1.79 1.93 -2.23
CA VAL A 46 -2.50 0.80 -1.63
C VAL A 46 -2.06 0.63 -0.19
N SER A 47 -2.94 0.97 0.75
CA SER A 47 -2.72 0.71 2.17
C SER A 47 -3.19 -0.70 2.56
N ARG A 48 -2.69 -1.22 3.69
CA ARG A 48 -3.22 -2.45 4.30
C ARG A 48 -4.72 -2.37 4.59
N SER A 49 -5.21 -1.21 5.05
CA SER A 49 -6.64 -1.01 5.28
C SER A 49 -7.45 -1.13 3.99
N SER A 50 -6.95 -0.56 2.88
CA SER A 50 -7.55 -0.69 1.55
C SER A 50 -7.56 -2.15 1.08
N LEU A 51 -6.49 -2.90 1.32
CA LEU A 51 -6.41 -4.33 1.03
C LEU A 51 -7.45 -5.14 1.81
N VAL A 52 -7.61 -4.85 3.11
CA VAL A 52 -8.61 -5.53 3.95
C VAL A 52 -10.02 -5.27 3.43
N LEU A 53 -10.36 -4.01 3.14
CA LEU A 53 -11.67 -3.63 2.59
C LEU A 53 -11.95 -4.35 1.27
N GLN A 54 -10.97 -4.37 0.37
CA GLN A 54 -11.11 -5.06 -0.91
C GLN A 54 -11.20 -6.58 -0.74
N ALA A 55 -10.43 -7.16 0.17
CA ALA A 55 -10.47 -8.59 0.46
C ALA A 55 -11.85 -9.03 1.00
N PHE A 56 -12.46 -8.22 1.89
CA PHE A 56 -13.84 -8.43 2.33
C PHE A 56 -14.83 -8.37 1.17
N ALA A 57 -14.72 -7.38 0.29
CA ALA A 57 -15.59 -7.23 -0.87
C ALA A 57 -15.50 -8.44 -1.82
N ILE A 58 -14.27 -8.91 -2.10
CA ILE A 58 -14.02 -10.09 -2.93
C ILE A 58 -14.58 -11.35 -2.26
N ALA A 59 -14.33 -11.55 -0.96
CA ALA A 59 -14.84 -12.70 -0.22
C ALA A 59 -16.36 -12.79 -0.23
N ARG A 60 -17.04 -11.68 0.06
CA ARG A 60 -18.52 -11.63 0.01
C ARG A 60 -19.05 -11.94 -1.38
N LYS A 61 -18.40 -11.43 -2.44
CA LYS A 61 -18.76 -11.72 -3.83
C LYS A 61 -18.56 -13.21 -4.18
N GLN A 62 -17.58 -13.86 -3.57
CA GLN A 62 -17.32 -15.30 -3.73
C GLN A 62 -18.18 -16.19 -2.81
N GLY A 63 -19.04 -15.60 -1.97
CA GLY A 63 -19.88 -16.33 -1.02
C GLY A 63 -19.13 -16.90 0.18
N ILE A 64 -17.93 -16.40 0.49
CA ILE A 64 -17.14 -16.83 1.65
C ILE A 64 -17.68 -16.14 2.91
N GLU A 65 -17.92 -16.93 3.97
CA GLU A 65 -18.43 -16.38 5.23
C GLU A 65 -17.34 -15.62 6.01
N VAL A 66 -17.56 -14.31 6.18
CA VAL A 66 -16.60 -13.38 6.80
C VAL A 66 -17.15 -12.67 8.05
N ASP A 67 -18.46 -12.68 8.27
CA ASP A 67 -19.14 -11.88 9.30
C ASP A 67 -19.77 -12.73 10.44
N GLY A 68 -19.45 -14.02 10.54
CA GLY A 68 -19.98 -14.94 11.55
C GLY A 68 -19.09 -15.13 12.79
N GLU A 69 -19.60 -15.82 13.83
CA GLU A 69 -18.81 -16.18 15.04
C GLU A 69 -17.58 -17.04 14.71
N LYS A 70 -17.65 -17.79 13.60
CA LYS A 70 -16.56 -18.61 13.07
C LYS A 70 -16.38 -18.31 11.58
N PRO A 71 -15.72 -17.20 11.24
CA PRO A 71 -15.52 -16.84 9.84
C PRO A 71 -14.57 -17.83 9.17
N GLU A 72 -14.79 -18.11 7.91
CA GLU A 72 -13.94 -19.00 7.13
C GLU A 72 -12.53 -18.42 6.92
N ILE A 73 -12.44 -17.09 6.90
CA ILE A 73 -11.19 -16.35 6.75
C ILE A 73 -11.23 -15.08 7.62
N THR A 74 -10.08 -14.78 8.22
CA THR A 74 -9.86 -13.49 8.88
C THR A 74 -8.74 -12.75 8.15
N PHE A 75 -9.02 -11.51 7.72
CA PHE A 75 -8.03 -10.62 7.09
C PHE A 75 -7.15 -9.94 8.13
N SER A 76 -6.60 -10.75 9.05
CA SER A 76 -5.68 -10.30 10.08
C SER A 76 -4.38 -9.78 9.50
N ASP A 77 -3.62 -9.03 10.30
CA ASP A 77 -2.30 -8.53 9.91
C ASP A 77 -1.33 -9.67 9.50
N GLY A 78 -1.42 -10.81 10.20
CA GLY A 78 -0.65 -12.01 9.84
C GLY A 78 -1.10 -12.67 8.53
N TRP A 79 -2.36 -12.51 8.13
CA TRP A 79 -2.84 -12.94 6.81
C TRP A 79 -2.29 -12.02 5.71
N LEU A 80 -2.39 -10.69 5.89
CA LEU A 80 -1.83 -9.70 4.97
C LEU A 80 -0.34 -9.92 4.78
N THR A 81 0.43 -10.04 5.86
CA THR A 81 1.88 -10.31 5.80
C THR A 81 2.21 -11.55 4.97
N LYS A 82 1.37 -12.59 5.02
CA LYS A 82 1.55 -13.80 4.21
C LYS A 82 1.15 -13.59 2.75
N PHE A 83 0.06 -12.86 2.50
CA PHE A 83 -0.36 -12.46 1.15
C PHE A 83 0.74 -11.63 0.47
N GLU A 84 1.20 -10.58 1.12
CA GLU A 84 2.28 -9.70 0.63
C GLU A 84 3.53 -10.52 0.29
N ARG A 85 3.96 -11.40 1.20
CA ARG A 85 5.11 -12.29 0.97
C ARG A 85 4.89 -13.28 -0.19
N ARG A 86 3.67 -13.75 -0.42
CA ARG A 86 3.37 -14.69 -1.52
C ARG A 86 3.41 -14.01 -2.88
N PHE A 87 2.98 -12.75 -2.95
CA PHE A 87 2.89 -12.00 -4.20
C PHE A 87 4.09 -11.08 -4.45
N GLY A 88 4.98 -10.91 -3.46
CA GLY A 88 6.19 -10.10 -3.60
C GLY A 88 6.02 -8.65 -3.16
N TYR A 89 4.86 -8.25 -2.64
CA TYR A 89 4.60 -6.88 -2.24
C TYR A 89 5.45 -6.45 -1.05
N GLN A 90 6.01 -5.24 -1.14
CA GLN A 90 6.71 -4.58 -0.05
C GLN A 90 6.06 -3.23 0.26
N ALA A 91 6.08 -2.85 1.53
CA ALA A 91 5.67 -1.52 1.95
C ALA A 91 6.76 -0.52 1.51
N ARG A 92 6.42 0.36 0.57
CA ARG A 92 7.28 1.45 0.13
C ARG A 92 6.83 2.76 0.74
N LEU A 93 7.79 3.56 1.20
CA LEU A 93 7.53 4.92 1.65
C LEU A 93 7.18 5.78 0.43
N MET A 94 6.05 6.48 0.49
CA MET A 94 5.71 7.48 -0.50
C MET A 94 6.42 8.78 -0.15
N HIS A 95 7.31 9.21 -1.02
CA HIS A 95 7.83 10.58 -0.95
C HIS A 95 6.74 11.54 -1.44
N GLY A 96 6.48 12.60 -0.69
CA GLY A 96 5.54 13.63 -1.11
C GLY A 96 6.01 14.35 -2.38
N GLU A 97 5.05 14.93 -3.12
CA GLU A 97 5.31 15.64 -4.38
C GLU A 97 6.20 16.89 -4.23
N ALA A 98 6.50 17.32 -3.00
CA ALA A 98 7.28 18.52 -2.69
C ALA A 98 8.67 18.55 -3.39
N GLY A 99 9.26 17.38 -3.66
CA GLY A 99 10.56 17.28 -4.34
C GLY A 99 10.49 17.24 -5.88
N SER A 100 9.28 17.19 -6.47
CA SER A 100 9.09 17.01 -7.92
C SER A 100 8.86 18.31 -8.70
N VAL A 101 8.74 19.44 -8.00
CA VAL A 101 8.50 20.75 -8.62
C VAL A 101 9.82 21.32 -9.13
N ASP A 102 9.92 21.54 -10.44
CA ASP A 102 11.04 22.28 -11.03
C ASP A 102 10.90 23.77 -10.72
N LEU A 103 11.45 24.18 -9.57
CA LEU A 103 11.48 25.59 -9.18
C LEU A 103 12.24 26.47 -10.18
N SER A 104 13.06 25.91 -11.09
CA SER A 104 13.78 26.72 -12.09
C SER A 104 12.92 27.11 -13.29
N HIS A 105 11.73 26.54 -13.44
CA HIS A 105 10.81 26.86 -14.53
C HIS A 105 10.36 28.32 -14.47
N HIS A 106 10.49 29.08 -15.56
CA HIS A 106 10.28 30.54 -15.56
C HIS A 106 8.89 30.95 -15.04
N THR A 107 7.85 30.22 -15.43
CA THR A 107 6.47 30.49 -15.00
C THR A 107 6.29 30.32 -13.49
N ILE A 108 7.00 29.38 -12.87
CA ILE A 108 6.96 29.18 -11.41
C ILE A 108 7.69 30.33 -10.71
N GLN A 109 8.82 30.78 -11.27
CA GLN A 109 9.56 31.93 -10.74
C GLN A 109 8.76 33.24 -10.81
N GLU A 110 8.01 33.46 -11.89
CA GLU A 110 7.11 34.62 -12.03
C GLU A 110 6.01 34.59 -10.96
N VAL A 111 5.32 33.45 -10.81
CA VAL A 111 4.26 33.29 -9.80
C VAL A 111 4.80 33.48 -8.38
N ILE A 112 5.97 32.91 -8.06
CA ILE A 112 6.64 33.12 -6.76
C ILE A 112 6.94 34.61 -6.55
N THR A 113 7.40 35.30 -7.59
CA THR A 113 7.73 36.73 -7.51
C THR A 113 6.50 37.58 -7.25
N ASP A 114 5.38 37.26 -7.91
CA ASP A 114 4.12 37.98 -7.72
C ASP A 114 3.51 37.73 -6.33
N ILE A 115 3.56 36.48 -5.84
CA ILE A 115 3.17 36.16 -4.46
C ILE A 115 4.02 36.94 -3.45
N LYS A 116 5.34 37.04 -3.66
CA LYS A 116 6.23 37.83 -2.78
C LYS A 116 5.89 39.32 -2.76
N LYS A 117 5.51 39.89 -3.92
CA LYS A 117 5.06 41.29 -3.99
C LYS A 117 3.77 41.50 -3.21
N GLU A 118 2.83 40.56 -3.32
CA GLU A 118 1.56 40.64 -2.61
C GLU A 118 1.74 40.51 -1.09
N ILE A 119 2.57 39.56 -0.66
CA ILE A 119 2.90 39.36 0.76
C ILE A 119 3.58 40.59 1.37
N ALA A 120 4.37 41.34 0.59
CA ALA A 120 5.05 42.54 1.08
C ALA A 120 4.10 43.68 1.51
N ASN A 121 2.80 43.58 1.17
CA ASN A 121 1.77 44.52 1.62
C ASN A 121 1.27 44.24 3.05
N TYR A 122 1.66 43.11 3.65
CA TYR A 122 1.23 42.68 4.98
C TYR A 122 2.38 42.78 5.98
N ASP A 123 2.05 43.07 7.24
CA ASP A 123 3.05 43.04 8.32
C ASP A 123 3.42 41.59 8.64
N ILE A 124 4.63 41.36 9.13
CA ILE A 124 5.14 40.01 9.44
C ILE A 124 4.23 39.30 10.45
N ALA A 125 3.62 40.04 11.38
CA ALA A 125 2.69 39.51 12.36
C ALA A 125 1.39 38.94 11.74
N ASP A 126 1.06 39.35 10.52
CA ASP A 126 -0.14 38.94 9.77
C ASP A 126 0.15 37.90 8.69
N ILE A 127 1.42 37.47 8.54
CA ILE A 127 1.83 36.43 7.59
C ILE A 127 1.89 35.09 8.33
N TYR A 128 0.89 34.24 8.06
CA TYR A 128 0.81 32.90 8.63
C TYR A 128 1.13 31.83 7.58
N THR A 129 2.05 30.92 7.90
CA THR A 129 2.25 29.70 7.13
C THR A 129 1.18 28.68 7.51
N ILE A 130 0.40 28.21 6.54
CA ILE A 130 -0.60 27.13 6.71
C ILE A 130 -0.02 25.82 6.13
N ASP A 131 1.23 25.50 6.44
CA ASP A 131 1.81 24.20 6.06
C ASP A 131 1.38 23.08 7.03
N GLU A 132 0.94 23.44 8.25
CA GLU A 132 0.59 22.50 9.32
C GLU A 132 -0.86 22.59 9.83
N THR A 133 -1.85 22.99 9.02
CA THR A 133 -3.24 22.63 9.39
C THR A 133 -3.42 21.14 9.17
N GLY A 134 -3.15 20.36 10.23
CA GLY A 134 -3.23 18.89 10.33
C GLY A 134 -4.63 18.30 10.16
N LEU A 135 -5.39 18.77 9.17
CA LEU A 135 -6.64 18.15 8.74
C LEU A 135 -6.35 17.21 7.57
N PHE A 136 -5.83 16.04 7.90
CA PHE A 136 -5.44 14.98 6.96
C PHE A 136 -6.64 14.24 6.32
N TYR A 137 -7.74 14.95 6.04
CA TYR A 137 -9.01 14.34 5.65
C TYR A 137 -8.99 13.65 4.27
N LYS A 138 -7.93 13.90 3.47
CA LYS A 138 -7.67 13.28 2.16
C LYS A 138 -6.20 12.90 1.93
N GLN A 139 -5.38 12.88 2.99
CA GLN A 139 -3.97 12.55 2.80
C GLN A 139 -3.82 11.09 2.36
N ALA A 140 -3.06 10.89 1.29
CA ALA A 140 -2.65 9.57 0.84
C ALA A 140 -1.88 8.83 1.96
N PRO A 141 -2.01 7.50 2.06
CA PRO A 141 -1.19 6.71 2.97
C PRO A 141 0.29 7.00 2.79
N ILE A 142 1.03 7.13 3.89
CA ILE A 142 2.49 7.36 3.88
C ILE A 142 3.24 6.15 3.28
N HIS A 143 2.63 4.96 3.36
CA HIS A 143 3.17 3.74 2.81
C HIS A 143 2.20 3.12 1.80
N THR A 144 2.74 2.65 0.67
CA THR A 144 2.00 1.90 -0.34
C THR A 144 2.57 0.50 -0.51
N MET A 145 1.70 -0.48 -0.71
CA MET A 145 2.06 -1.84 -1.09
C MET A 145 2.17 -1.93 -2.61
N SER A 146 3.33 -2.37 -3.11
CA SER A 146 3.59 -2.45 -4.55
C SER A 146 4.78 -3.39 -4.81
N ASN A 147 4.91 -3.89 -6.05
CA ASN A 147 5.89 -4.92 -6.43
C ASN A 147 7.29 -4.37 -6.70
#